data_AF-A0A831RCB8-F1
#
_entry.id   AF-A0A831RCB8-F1
#
_cell.length_a   1.000
_cell.length_b   1.000
_cell.length_c   1.000
_cell.angle_alpha   90.00
_cell.angle_beta   90.00
_cell.angle_gamma   90.00
#
_symmetry.space_group_name_H-M   'P 1'
#
loop_
_entity.id
_entity.type
_entity.pdbx_description
1 polymer ?
#
loop_
_entity_poly.entity_id
_entity_poly.type
_entity_poly.pdbx_seq_one_letter_code
_entity_poly.pdbx_strand_id
1 'polypeptide(L)' 'MSLQCVLFDLDGTLLDTLPDLAYALNTVLADEGREPLAESVIRLAVSDGAPGMVRLAFGEDQDKEEFARRMAML' A
#
# COMPACT_ATOMS: atom_id res chain seq x y z
N MET A 1 1.31 32.66 -21.37
CA MET A 1 0.88 31.97 -20.14
C MET A 1 2.12 31.60 -19.36
N SER A 2 2.22 32.04 -18.10
CA SER A 2 3.29 31.62 -17.19
C SER A 2 2.76 30.53 -16.26
N LEU A 3 3.54 29.47 -16.05
CA LEU A 3 3.24 28.43 -15.09
C LEU A 3 3.25 29.03 -13.67
N GLN A 4 2.14 28.91 -12.93
CA GLN A 4 2.01 29.56 -11.60
C GLN A 4 2.24 28.59 -10.43
N CYS A 5 2.09 27.29 -10.64
CA CYS A 5 2.27 26.27 -9.60
C CYS A 5 2.55 24.91 -10.22
N VAL A 6 3.28 24.07 -9.48
CA VAL A 6 3.45 22.64 -9.73
C VAL A 6 3.17 21.90 -8.43
N LEU A 7 2.34 20.87 -8.51
CA LEU A 7 2.14 19.92 -7.42
C LEU A 7 2.87 18.64 -7.79
N PHE A 8 3.64 18.14 -6.84
CA PHE A 8 4.32 16.85 -6.96
C PHE A 8 3.61 15.87 -6.05
N ASP A 9 3.42 14.66 -6.57
CA ASP A 9 3.12 13.51 -5.74
C ASP A 9 4.36 13.13 -4.91
N LEU A 10 4.17 12.38 -3.82
CA LEU A 10 5.27 11.93 -2.96
C LEU A 10 5.81 10.59 -3.44
N ASP A 11 4.94 9.57 -3.42
CA ASP A 11 5.29 8.17 -3.61
C ASP A 11 5.64 7.87 -5.07
N GLY A 12 6.86 7.41 -5.31
CA GLY A 12 7.38 7.14 -6.66
C GLY A 12 7.64 8.39 -7.50
N THR A 13 7.42 9.60 -6.97
CA THR A 13 7.73 10.87 -7.63
C THR A 13 8.87 11.61 -6.95
N LEU A 14 8.70 11.97 -5.67
CA LEU A 14 9.75 12.62 -4.88
C LEU A 14 10.59 11.62 -4.10
N LEU A 15 9.98 10.51 -3.65
CA LEU A 15 10.63 9.46 -2.88
C LEU A 15 10.32 8.08 -3.47
N ASP A 16 11.30 7.18 -3.49
CA ASP A 16 11.07 5.77 -3.79
C ASP A 16 10.65 5.04 -2.50
N THR A 17 9.36 5.12 -2.17
CA THR A 17 8.77 4.56 -0.95
C THR A 17 8.35 3.10 -1.10
N LEU A 18 8.48 2.50 -2.29
CA LEU A 18 8.04 1.12 -2.51
C LEU A 18 8.70 0.11 -1.56
N PRO A 19 10.02 0.14 -1.29
CA PRO A 19 10.64 -0.85 -0.42
C PRO A 19 10.06 -0.82 1.01
N ASP A 20 9.82 0.38 1.54
CA ASP A 20 9.26 0.55 2.89
C ASP A 20 7.80 0.14 2.95
N LEU A 21 7.00 0.51 1.95
CA LEU A 21 5.59 0.11 1.84
C LEU A 21 5.45 -1.41 1.66
N ALA A 22 6.33 -2.02 0.87
CA ALA A 22 6.38 -3.46 0.70
C ALA A 22 6.76 -4.18 1.99
N TYR A 23 7.73 -3.64 2.74
CA TYR A 23 8.10 -4.15 4.05
C TYR A 23 6.93 -4.08 5.04
N ALA A 24 6.23 -2.94 5.11
CA ALA A 24 5.07 -2.76 5.98
C ALA A 24 3.95 -3.76 5.64
N LEU A 25 3.58 -3.89 4.36
CA LEU A 25 2.53 -4.82 3.95
C LEU A 25 2.91 -6.28 4.21
N ASN A 26 4.15 -6.66 3.93
CA ASN A 26 4.63 -8.02 4.18
C ASN A 26 4.74 -8.34 5.68
N THR A 27 4.93 -7.33 6.53
CA THR A 27 4.86 -7.49 7.99
C THR A 27 3.42 -7.82 8.42
N VAL A 28 2.43 -7.08 7.91
CA VAL A 28 1.01 -7.38 8.17
C VAL A 28 0.61 -8.76 7.62
N LEU A 29 1.12 -9.16 6.46
CA LEU A 29 0.87 -10.50 5.90
C LEU A 29 1.45 -11.61 6.78
N ALA A 30 2.66 -11.42 7.30
CA ALA A 30 3.30 -12.39 8.20
C ALA A 30 2.49 -12.56 9.50
N ASP A 31 2.01 -11.46 10.09
CA ASP A 31 1.17 -11.50 11.29
C ASP A 31 -0.17 -12.23 11.06
N GLU A 32 -0.68 -12.21 9.82
CA GLU A 32 -1.88 -12.93 9.40
C GLU A 32 -1.60 -14.36 8.89
N GLY A 33 -0.35 -14.83 8.95
CA GLY A 33 0.05 -16.15 8.49
C GLY A 33 -0.01 -16.35 6.98
N ARG A 34 0.14 -15.28 6.20
CA ARG A 34 0.16 -15.27 4.74
C ARG A 34 1.60 -15.22 4.22
N GLU A 35 1.80 -15.73 3.01
CA GLU A 35 3.06 -15.57 2.28
C GLU A 35 3.28 -14.12 1.87
N PRO A 36 4.53 -13.63 1.83
CA PRO A 36 4.84 -12.29 1.39
C PRO A 36 4.55 -12.10 -0.10
N LEU A 37 4.18 -10.89 -0.47
CA LEU A 37 4.03 -10.47 -1.86
C LEU A 37 5.34 -9.87 -2.38
N ALA A 38 5.63 -10.14 -3.66
CA ALA A 38 6.73 -9.50 -4.35
C ALA A 38 6.46 -8.01 -4.55
N GLU A 39 7.50 -7.17 -4.44
CA GLU A 39 7.40 -5.72 -4.65
C GLU A 39 6.76 -5.34 -5.99
N SER A 40 6.99 -6.12 -7.04
CA SER A 40 6.39 -5.91 -8.36
C SER A 40 4.87 -6.01 -8.34
N VAL A 41 4.30 -6.82 -7.44
CA VAL A 41 2.86 -6.95 -7.25
C VAL A 41 2.34 -5.78 -6.41
N ILE A 42 3.04 -5.44 -5.33
CA ILE A 42 2.68 -4.35 -4.42
C ILE A 42 2.68 -3.00 -5.15
N ARG A 43 3.64 -2.78 -6.05
CA ARG A 43 3.75 -1.57 -6.88
C ARG A 43 2.46 -1.24 -7.63
N LEU A 44 1.64 -2.23 -7.98
CA LEU A 44 0.38 -2.03 -8.70
C LEU A 44 -0.71 -1.37 -7.83
N ALA A 45 -0.56 -1.39 -6.51
CA ALA A 45 -1.56 -0.87 -5.56
C ALA A 45 -1.06 0.30 -4.71
N VAL A 46 0.23 0.68 -4.80
CA VAL A 46 0.79 1.79 -4.00
C VAL A 46 0.06 3.11 -4.25
N SER A 47 -0.30 3.40 -5.49
CA SER A 47 -1.02 4.63 -5.86
C SER A 47 -2.44 4.70 -5.29
N ASP A 48 -3.02 3.57 -4.89
CA ASP A 48 -4.32 3.49 -4.21
C ASP A 48 -4.19 3.60 -2.67
N GLY A 49 -2.96 3.80 -2.19
CA GLY A 49 -2.59 3.94 -0.78
C GLY A 49 -2.82 2.67 0.04
N ALA A 50 -2.80 2.84 1.37
CA ALA A 50 -3.01 1.76 2.33
C ALA A 50 -4.29 0.91 2.05
N PRO A 51 -5.46 1.50 1.72
CA PRO A 51 -6.65 0.71 1.39
C PRO A 51 -6.46 -0.20 0.17
N GLY A 52 -5.80 0.30 -0.88
CA GLY A 52 -5.51 -0.49 -2.07
C GLY A 52 -4.54 -1.63 -1.77
N MET A 53 -3.51 -1.37 -0.97
CA MET A 53 -2.54 -2.38 -0.54
C MET A 53 -3.21 -3.50 0.30
N VAL A 54 -4.10 -3.15 1.23
CA VAL A 54 -4.83 -4.14 2.03
C VAL A 54 -5.80 -4.96 1.16
N ARG A 55 -6.49 -4.35 0.19
CA ARG A 55 -7.36 -5.09 -0.76
C ARG A 55 -6.55 -6.01 -1.67
N LEU A 56 -5.40 -5.56 -2.16
CA LEU A 56 -4.49 -6.38 -2.96
C LEU A 56 -4.09 -7.66 -2.19
N ALA A 57 -3.77 -7.51 -0.90
CA ALA A 57 -3.20 -8.59 -0.11
C ALA A 57 -4.25 -9.56 0.47
N PHE A 58 -5.48 -9.09 0.73
CA PHE A 58 -6.52 -9.87 1.42
C PHE A 58 -7.83 -10.04 0.63
N GLY A 59 -7.95 -9.42 -0.55
CA GLY A 59 -9.15 -9.44 -1.39
C GLY A 59 -10.15 -8.32 -1.09
N GLU A 60 -11.20 -8.19 -1.89
CA GLU A 60 -12.29 -7.20 -1.66
C GLU A 60 -13.33 -7.69 -0.66
N ASP A 61 -13.55 -9.01 -0.58
CA ASP A 61 -14.57 -9.63 0.27
C ASP A 61 -14.06 -9.85 1.70
N GLN A 62 -13.75 -8.75 2.39
CA GLN A 62 -13.31 -8.76 3.79
C GLN A 62 -14.42 -8.30 4.73
N ASP A 63 -14.44 -8.84 5.94
CA ASP A 63 -15.24 -8.25 7.00
C ASP A 63 -14.74 -6.84 7.34
N LYS A 64 -15.65 -5.93 7.70
CA LYS A 64 -15.32 -4.53 7.97
C LYS A 64 -14.38 -4.38 9.17
N GLU A 65 -14.54 -5.19 10.19
CA GLU A 65 -13.70 -5.16 11.39
C GLU A 65 -12.30 -5.68 11.08
N GLU A 66 -12.20 -6.75 10.29
CA GLU A 66 -10.90 -7.27 9.82
C GLU A 66 -10.17 -6.26 8.94
N PHE A 67 -10.87 -5.64 7.99
CA PHE A 67 -10.29 -4.62 7.13
C PHE A 67 -9.77 -3.43 7.95
N ALA A 68 -10.56 -2.93 8.90
CA ALA A 68 -10.16 -1.85 9.78
C ALA A 68 -8.96 -2.23 10.66
N ARG A 69 -8.91 -3.46 11.17
CA ARG A 69 -7.78 -3.96 11.96
C ARG A 69 -6.49 -4.00 11.14
N ARG A 70 -6.54 -4.54 9.92
CA ARG A 70 -5.38 -4.61 9.02
C ARG A 70 -4.91 -3.21 8.60
N MET A 71 -5.83 -2.29 8.33
CA MET A 71 -5.53 -0.88 8.06
C MET A 71 -4.86 -0.16 9.24
N ALA A 72 -5.10 -0.60 10.47
CA ALA A 72 -4.46 -0.01 11.65
C ALA A 72 -3.09 -0.64 11.98
N MET A 73 -2.75 -1.76 11.35
CA MET A 73 -1.44 -2.43 11.48
C MET A 73 -0.44 -1.96 10.42
N LEU A 74 -0.93 -1.48 9.28
CA LEU A 74 -0.14 -0.93 8.18
C LEU A 74 0.30 0.52 8.50
#